data_AF-A0A0H5QR51-F1
#
_entry.id   AF-A0A0H5QR51-F1
#
_cell.length_a   1.000
_cell.length_b   1.000
_cell.length_c   1.000
_cell.angle_alpha   90.00
_cell.angle_beta   90.00
_cell.angle_gamma   90.00
#
_symmetry.space_group_name_H-M   'P 1'
#
loop_
_entity.id
_entity.type
_entity.pdbx_description
1 polymer ?
#
loop_
_entity_poly.entity_id
_entity_poly.type
_entity_poly.pdbx_seq_one_letter_code
_entity_poly.pdbx_strand_id
1 'polypeptide(L)' 'MEEWSNNACEGYAILAMQAAGLDAQTVCRVLDQMRACFDSVSVEEAEEVQEP' A
#
# COMPACT_ATOMS: atom_id res chain seq x y z
N MET A 1 5.84 -3.62 -19.99
CA MET A 1 5.29 -2.99 -18.77
C MET A 1 6.40 -3.09 -17.74
N GLU A 2 6.82 -1.98 -17.12
CA GLU A 2 7.76 -2.10 -16.00
C GLU A 2 6.97 -2.65 -14.81
N GLU A 3 7.43 -3.77 -14.25
CA GLU A 3 6.89 -4.32 -13.01
C GLU A 3 7.17 -3.31 -11.90
N TRP A 4 6.12 -2.91 -11.18
CA TRP A 4 6.28 -1.97 -10.09
C TRP A 4 7.02 -2.67 -8.95
N SER A 5 8.15 -2.11 -8.52
CA SER A 5 8.80 -2.58 -7.30
C SER A 5 7.93 -2.26 -6.07
N ASN A 6 7.88 -3.15 -5.08
CA ASN A 6 7.17 -2.92 -3.82
C ASN A 6 7.60 -1.59 -3.15
N ASN A 7 8.87 -1.22 -3.28
CA ASN A 7 9.40 0.05 -2.77
C ASN A 7 8.73 1.28 -3.41
N ALA A 8 8.46 1.22 -4.72
CA ALA A 8 7.75 2.29 -5.42
C ALA A 8 6.28 2.35 -4.98
N CYS A 9 5.61 1.21 -4.83
CA CYS A 9 4.24 1.14 -4.29
C CYS A 9 4.14 1.74 -2.89
N GLU A 10 5.04 1.38 -1.97
CA GLU A 10 5.06 1.97 -0.62
C GLU A 10 5.26 3.49 -0.67
N GLY A 11 6.15 3.98 -1.53
CA GLY A 11 6.38 5.42 -1.72
C GLY A 11 5.10 6.16 -2.15
N TYR A 12 4.37 5.62 -3.12
CA TYR A 12 3.09 6.22 -3.55
C TYR A 12 2.04 6.18 -2.45
N ALA A 13 1.93 5.08 -1.70
CA ALA A 13 1.00 4.96 -0.60
C ALA A 13 1.28 6.02 0.50
N ILE A 14 2.55 6.23 0.87
CA ILE A 14 2.95 7.28 1.82
C ILE A 14 2.53 8.66 1.32
N LEU A 15 2.85 8.99 0.07
CA LEU A 15 2.54 10.29 -0.51
C LEU A 15 1.02 10.53 -0.53
N ALA A 16 0.23 9.53 -0.92
CA ALA A 16 -1.22 9.62 -0.94
C ALA A 16 -1.81 9.82 0.47
N MET A 17 -1.35 9.04 1.46
CA MET A 17 -1.80 9.17 2.84
C MET A 17 -1.43 10.53 3.46
N GLN A 18 -0.22 11.03 3.20
CA GLN A 18 0.21 12.36 3.63
C GLN A 18 -0.64 13.46 2.99
N ALA A 19 -0.92 13.36 1.70
CA ALA A 19 -1.79 14.31 0.98
C ALA A 19 -3.23 14.29 1.51
N ALA A 20 -3.71 13.13 1.97
CA ALA A 20 -5.01 12.96 2.62
C ALA A 20 -5.03 13.45 4.09
N GLY A 21 -3.89 13.90 4.63
CA GLY A 21 -3.80 14.48 5.97
C GLY A 21 -3.77 13.45 7.11
N LEU A 22 -3.42 12.19 6.82
CA LEU A 22 -3.24 11.18 7.86
C LEU A 22 -2.05 11.52 8.74
N ASP A 23 -2.19 11.26 10.04
CA ASP A 23 -1.10 11.42 10.99
C ASP A 23 -0.04 10.31 10.83
N ALA A 24 1.17 10.59 11.32
CA ALA A 24 2.30 9.67 11.17
C ALA A 24 2.07 8.28 11.78
N GLN A 25 1.33 8.16 12.89
CA GLN A 25 1.06 6.85 13.49
C GLN A 25 0.13 6.03 12.61
N THR A 26 -0.90 6.66 12.06
CA THR A 26 -1.81 6.02 11.10
C THR A 26 -1.08 5.61 9.83
N VAL A 27 -0.22 6.47 9.26
CA VAL A 27 0.60 6.12 8.08
C VAL A 27 1.47 4.89 8.34
N CYS A 28 2.20 4.86 9.47
CA CYS A 28 3.04 3.72 9.83
C CYS A 28 2.21 2.43 9.96
N ARG A 29 1.05 2.50 10.63
CA ARG A 29 0.17 1.34 10.80
C ARG A 29 -0.32 0.80 9.46
N VAL A 30 -0.74 1.68 8.54
CA VAL A 30 -1.19 1.25 7.20
C VAL A 30 -0.06 0.62 6.41
N LEU A 31 1.15 1.18 6.45
CA LEU A 31 2.32 0.59 5.80
C LEU A 31 2.69 -0.79 6.33
N ASP A 32 2.65 -1.00 7.64
CA ASP A 32 2.94 -2.30 8.23
C ASP A 32 1.92 -3.35 7.78
N GLN A 33 0.63 -2.97 7.67
CA GLN A 33 -0.39 -3.87 7.12
C GLN A 33 -0.20 -4.11 5.62
N MET A 34 0.14 -3.07 4.85
CA MET A 34 0.42 -3.19 3.41
C MET A 34 1.57 -4.16 3.14
N ARG A 35 2.64 -4.10 3.93
CA ARG A 35 3.76 -5.06 3.86
C ARG A 35 3.32 -6.48 4.20
N ALA A 36 2.50 -6.65 5.24
CA ALA A 36 1.97 -7.96 5.59
C ALA A 36 1.10 -8.55 4.46
N CYS A 37 0.35 -7.71 3.73
CA CYS A 37 -0.40 -8.14 2.55
C CYS A 37 0.52 -8.61 1.43
N PHE A 38 1.65 -7.94 1.17
CA PHE A 38 2.63 -8.39 0.16
C PHE A 38 3.14 -9.81 0.40
N ASP A 39 3.27 -10.22 1.67
CA ASP A 39 3.74 -11.56 2.03
C ASP A 39 2.63 -12.63 2.03
N SER A 40 1.35 -12.22 2.12
CA SER A 40 0.23 -13.12 2.40
C SER A 40 -0.85 -13.16 1.31
N VAL A 41 -0.84 -12.22 0.37
CA VAL A 41 -1.85 -12.07 -0.68
C VAL A 41 -1.13 -12.06 -2.03
N SER A 42 -1.58 -12.89 -2.97
CA SER A 42 -1.07 -12.88 -4.34
C SER A 42 -1.49 -11.61 -5.08
N VAL A 43 -0.79 -11.29 -6.18
CA VAL A 43 -1.13 -10.10 -6.99
C VAL A 43 -2.54 -10.25 -7.56
N GLU A 44 -2.91 -11.43 -8.03
CA GLU A 44 -4.24 -11.72 -8.57
C GLU A 44 -5.34 -11.53 -7.50
N GLU A 45 -5.11 -11.97 -6.26
CA GLU A 45 -6.07 -11.77 -5.16
C GLU A 45 -6.21 -10.28 -4.79
N ALA A 46 -5.13 -9.50 -4.87
CA ALA A 46 -5.16 -8.06 -4.57
C ALA A 46 -5.89 -7.24 -5.64
N GLU A 47 -5.81 -7.64 -6.92
CA GLU A 47 -6.50 -6.96 -8.04
C GLU A 47 -8.03 -7.07 -7.97
N GLU A 48 -8.55 -8.15 -7.35
CA GLU A 48 -9.99 -8.34 -7.16
C GLU A 48 -10.57 -7.47 -6.03
N VAL A 49 -9.72 -6.85 -5.20
CA VAL A 49 -10.15 -5.94 -4.13
C VAL A 49 -10.49 -4.56 -4.73
N GLN A 50 -11.77 -4.22 -4.76
CA GLN A 50 -12.26 -2.92 -5.25
C GLN A 50 -12.69 -2.02 -4.09
N GLU A 51 -12.53 -0.71 -4.25
CA GLU A 51 -13.09 0.27 -3.31
C GLU A 51 -14.62 0.16 -3.27
N PRO A 52 -15.25 0.30 -2.09
CA PRO A 52 -16.71 0.26 -1.94
C PRO A 52 -17.42 1.45 -2.61
#